data_AF-A0A0Q7VT08-F1
#
_entry.id   AF-A0A0Q7VT08-F1
#
_cell.length_a   1.000
_cell.length_b   1.000
_cell.length_c   1.000
_cell.angle_alpha   90.00
_cell.angle_beta   90.00
_cell.angle_gamma   90.00
#
_symmetry.space_group_name_H-M   'P 1'
#
loop_
_entity.id
_entity.type
_entity.pdbx_description
1 polymer ?
#
loop_
_entity_poly.entity_id
_entity_poly.type
_entity_poly.pdbx_seq_one_letter_code
_entity_poly.pdbx_strand_id
1 'polypeptide(L)'
;MWLRARVTEVRRATPHGRVLSLQVDRWPGNLAGQHVDVRLTAEDGYQAVRSYSLASSGGGDVLELAVDEVPDGEVSPYLVEDVRPGDELEVRGPIGAYFVWTPEQPEPVQLIAGGSGIVPLLAMAREHARSASTAPMRLLYAVRSADDAFYSAELDGLADATLTVDWAYSRTAPAGSPRPAGRVDAATIAASTLPVSLQPSVYVCGPTGFVEAVADLLVAAGHSPDRIRTERFGGA
;
A
#
# COMPACT_ATOMS: atom_id res chain seq x y z
N MET A 1 -10.42 -1.29 20.97
CA MET A 1 -11.88 -1.53 20.96
C MET A 1 -12.28 -1.82 19.52
N TRP A 2 -13.30 -2.64 19.28
CA TRP A 2 -13.89 -2.82 17.95
C TRP A 2 -14.90 -1.71 17.68
N LEU A 3 -14.84 -1.12 16.49
CA LEU A 3 -15.72 -0.08 16.00
C LEU A 3 -16.56 -0.64 14.85
N ARG A 4 -17.84 -0.28 14.80
CA ARG A 4 -18.71 -0.61 13.67
C ARG A 4 -18.32 0.27 12.48
N ALA A 5 -18.17 -0.35 11.33
CA ALA A 5 -17.81 0.28 10.08
C ALA A 5 -18.92 0.00 9.06
N ARG A 6 -19.55 1.05 8.53
CA ARG A 6 -20.53 0.90 7.44
C ARG A 6 -19.83 1.04 6.11
N VAL A 7 -20.00 0.07 5.22
CA VAL A 7 -19.52 0.18 3.85
C VAL A 7 -20.36 1.22 3.12
N THR A 8 -19.75 2.30 2.66
CA THR A 8 -20.43 3.38 1.93
C THR A 8 -20.23 3.26 0.43
N GLU A 9 -19.11 2.70 -0.01
CA GLU A 9 -18.78 2.50 -1.42
C GLU A 9 -17.96 1.21 -1.61
N VAL A 10 -18.22 0.53 -2.71
CA VAL A 10 -17.40 -0.59 -3.22
C VAL A 10 -17.09 -0.32 -4.67
N ARG A 11 -15.82 -0.08 -4.99
CA ARG A 11 -15.36 0.23 -6.35
C ARG A 11 -14.42 -0.84 -6.86
N ARG A 12 -14.62 -1.29 -8.10
CA ARG A 12 -13.65 -2.15 -8.79
C ARG A 12 -12.37 -1.36 -9.07
N ALA A 13 -11.23 -1.89 -8.64
CA ALA A 13 -9.93 -1.27 -8.86
C ALA A 13 -9.07 -2.05 -9.85
N THR A 14 -9.11 -3.38 -9.78
CA THR A 14 -8.43 -4.30 -10.70
C THR A 14 -9.38 -5.46 -11.04
N PRO A 15 -9.01 -6.40 -11.94
CA PRO A 15 -9.79 -7.61 -12.15
C PRO A 15 -10.03 -8.44 -10.89
N HIS A 16 -9.12 -8.40 -9.92
CA HIS A 16 -9.14 -9.21 -8.70
C HIS A 16 -9.24 -8.38 -7.41
N GLY A 17 -9.50 -7.08 -7.53
CA GLY A 17 -9.38 -6.15 -6.42
C GLY A 17 -10.49 -5.12 -6.34
N ARG A 18 -10.83 -4.74 -5.11
CA ARG A 18 -11.80 -3.69 -4.79
C ARG A 18 -11.18 -2.62 -3.89
N VAL A 19 -11.74 -1.42 -3.96
CA VAL A 19 -11.54 -0.37 -2.97
C VAL A 19 -12.85 -0.22 -2.21
N LEU A 20 -12.77 -0.29 -0.89
CA LEU A 20 -13.89 -0.17 0.05
C LEU A 20 -13.76 1.14 0.81
N SER A 21 -14.81 1.96 0.78
CA SER A 21 -14.95 3.13 1.65
C SER A 21 -15.80 2.75 2.84
N LEU A 22 -15.27 2.95 4.05
CA LEU A 22 -15.90 2.55 5.31
C LEU A 22 -16.12 3.78 6.20
N GLN A 23 -17.37 4.10 6.50
CA GLN A 23 -17.73 5.10 7.51
C GLN A 23 -17.57 4.48 8.90
N VAL A 24 -16.73 5.07 9.75
CA VAL A 24 -16.42 4.59 11.10
C VAL A 24 -16.61 5.69 12.12
N ASP A 25 -17.78 5.68 12.77
CA ASP A 25 -18.12 6.68 13.78
C ASP A 25 -17.10 6.68 14.92
N ARG A 26 -16.61 7.88 15.27
CA ARG A 26 -15.61 8.11 16.32
C ARG A 26 -14.23 7.52 16.00
N TRP A 27 -13.87 7.40 14.72
CA TRP A 27 -12.50 7.11 14.34
C TRP A 27 -11.54 8.15 14.95
N PRO A 28 -10.47 7.74 15.66
CA PRO A 28 -9.53 8.67 16.28
C PRO A 28 -8.57 9.33 15.28
N GLY A 29 -8.66 8.97 14.00
CA GLY A 29 -7.66 9.31 12.98
C GLY A 29 -6.54 8.29 12.91
N ASN A 30 -5.68 8.42 11.90
CA ASN A 30 -4.52 7.55 11.68
C ASN A 30 -3.40 8.28 10.94
N LEU A 31 -2.20 7.71 11.01
CA LEU A 31 -1.02 8.15 10.27
C LEU A 31 -0.87 7.36 8.96
N ALA A 32 -0.11 7.92 8.03
CA ALA A 32 0.19 7.30 6.75
C ALA A 32 1.08 6.07 6.94
N GLY A 33 0.59 4.90 6.49
CA GLY A 33 1.24 3.61 6.67
C GLY A 33 0.69 2.76 7.82
N GLN A 34 -0.33 3.23 8.54
CA GLN A 34 -1.05 2.42 9.52
C GLN A 34 -2.10 1.51 8.85
N HIS A 35 -2.51 0.47 9.58
CA HIS A 35 -3.54 -0.47 9.16
C HIS A 35 -4.63 -0.61 10.21
N VAL A 36 -5.69 -1.32 9.85
CA VAL A 36 -6.75 -1.78 10.75
C VAL A 36 -6.86 -3.30 10.68
N ASP A 37 -7.31 -3.90 11.77
CA ASP A 37 -7.87 -5.25 11.70
C ASP A 37 -9.34 -5.14 11.30
N VAL A 38 -9.75 -5.90 10.28
CA VAL A 38 -11.14 -6.09 9.89
C VAL A 38 -11.59 -7.45 10.42
N ARG A 39 -12.73 -7.48 11.10
CA ARG A 39 -13.39 -8.69 11.57
C ARG A 39 -14.68 -8.92 10.81
N LEU A 40 -14.81 -10.13 10.29
CA LEU A 40 -16.04 -10.67 9.74
C LEU A 40 -16.62 -11.68 10.73
N THR A 41 -17.93 -11.64 10.95
CA THR A 41 -18.65 -12.62 11.77
C THR A 41 -19.71 -13.29 10.91
N ALA A 42 -19.61 -14.62 10.75
CA ALA A 42 -20.59 -15.42 10.03
C ALA A 42 -21.87 -15.64 10.87
N GLU A 43 -22.95 -16.11 10.24
CA GLU A 43 -24.24 -16.34 10.89
C GLU A 43 -24.18 -17.36 12.05
N ASP A 44 -23.27 -18.33 11.95
CA ASP A 44 -23.00 -19.33 12.99
C ASP A 44 -22.11 -18.81 14.14
N GLY A 45 -21.71 -17.52 14.08
CA GLY A 45 -20.87 -16.86 15.05
C GLY A 45 -19.37 -17.03 14.83
N TYR A 46 -18.95 -17.74 13.77
CA TYR A 46 -17.54 -17.86 13.43
C TYR A 46 -16.94 -16.49 13.08
N GLN A 47 -15.74 -16.21 13.57
CA GLN A 47 -15.05 -14.91 13.36
C GLN A 47 -13.71 -15.09 12.67
N ALA A 48 -13.53 -14.36 11.56
CA ALA A 48 -12.25 -14.23 10.88
C ALA A 48 -11.75 -12.79 11.01
N VAL A 49 -10.45 -12.63 11.32
CA VAL A 49 -9.80 -11.32 11.46
C VAL A 49 -8.59 -11.25 10.53
N ARG A 50 -8.50 -10.19 9.72
CA ARG A 50 -7.33 -9.91 8.88
C ARG A 50 -6.99 -8.42 8.90
N SER A 51 -5.70 -8.12 8.79
CA SER A 51 -5.19 -6.75 8.77
C SER A 51 -5.22 -6.18 7.35
N TYR A 52 -5.65 -4.93 7.22
CA TYR A 52 -5.71 -4.19 5.97
C TYR A 52 -5.12 -2.79 6.17
N SER A 53 -4.13 -2.45 5.35
CA SER A 53 -3.55 -1.12 5.30
C SER A 53 -4.60 -0.06 4.94
N LEU A 54 -4.44 1.15 5.49
CA LEU A 54 -5.27 2.30 5.17
C LEU A 54 -4.64 3.06 3.99
N ALA A 55 -5.45 3.40 2.99
CA ALA A 55 -5.00 4.17 1.82
C ALA A 55 -4.93 5.68 2.08
N SER A 56 -5.34 6.14 3.26
CA SER A 56 -5.40 7.55 3.66
C SER A 56 -4.85 7.76 5.06
N SER A 57 -4.63 9.02 5.44
CA SER A 57 -4.27 9.43 6.80
C SER A 57 -4.99 10.72 7.18
N GLY A 58 -4.98 11.06 8.47
CA GLY A 58 -5.66 12.20 9.04
C GLY A 58 -6.82 11.82 9.97
N GLY A 59 -7.66 12.80 10.30
CA GLY A 59 -8.76 12.67 11.26
C GLY A 59 -10.14 12.42 10.65
N GLY A 60 -10.23 12.11 9.35
CA GLY A 60 -11.49 11.78 8.70
C GLY A 60 -12.06 10.45 9.21
N ASP A 61 -13.39 10.34 9.24
CA ASP A 61 -14.12 9.16 9.70
C ASP A 61 -14.43 8.15 8.58
N VAL A 62 -13.95 8.41 7.36
CA VAL A 62 -14.01 7.50 6.22
C VAL A 62 -12.66 6.84 6.02
N LEU A 63 -12.61 5.52 6.19
CA LEU A 63 -11.45 4.68 5.92
C LEU A 63 -11.52 4.14 4.51
N GLU A 64 -10.40 4.13 3.80
CA GLU A 64 -10.28 3.52 2.48
C GLU A 64 -9.37 2.30 2.55
N LEU A 65 -9.91 1.13 2.17
CA LEU A 65 -9.18 -0.14 2.10
C LEU A 65 -9.13 -0.60 0.65
N ALA A 66 -7.95 -0.88 0.10
CA ALA A 66 -7.84 -1.64 -1.14
C ALA A 66 -7.57 -3.11 -0.82
N VAL A 67 -8.47 -3.97 -1.27
CA VAL A 67 -8.42 -5.40 -1.04
C VAL A 67 -8.12 -6.08 -2.36
N ASP A 68 -7.03 -6.84 -2.41
CA ASP A 68 -6.72 -7.76 -3.49
C ASP A 68 -7.13 -9.17 -3.06
N GLU A 69 -7.78 -9.89 -3.96
CA GLU A 69 -8.31 -11.21 -3.68
C GLU A 69 -7.18 -12.24 -3.56
N VAL A 70 -7.14 -12.92 -2.42
CA VAL A 70 -6.45 -14.21 -2.27
C VAL A 70 -7.50 -15.30 -2.51
N PRO A 71 -7.45 -16.06 -3.63
CA PRO A 71 -8.51 -16.98 -4.02
C PRO A 71 -8.87 -18.03 -2.97
N ASP A 72 -7.86 -18.56 -2.27
CA ASP A 72 -8.04 -19.54 -1.18
C ASP A 72 -8.10 -18.87 0.20
N GLY A 73 -8.29 -17.56 0.23
CA GLY A 73 -8.39 -16.76 1.44
C GLY A 73 -9.79 -16.79 2.03
N GLU A 74 -9.88 -16.72 3.34
CA GLU A 74 -11.17 -16.75 4.06
C GLU A 74 -11.89 -15.39 4.04
N VAL A 75 -11.15 -14.28 3.99
CA VAL A 75 -11.69 -12.92 4.17
C VAL A 75 -11.69 -12.13 2.86
N SER A 76 -10.61 -12.19 2.08
CA SER A 76 -10.49 -11.37 0.87
C SER A 76 -11.52 -11.67 -0.21
N PRO A 77 -11.93 -12.94 -0.51
CA PRO A 77 -12.98 -13.18 -1.50
C PRO A 77 -14.30 -12.56 -1.08
N TYR A 78 -14.68 -12.68 0.19
CA TYR A 78 -15.90 -12.04 0.70
C TYR A 78 -15.86 -10.51 0.53
N LEU A 79 -14.74 -9.88 0.93
CA LEU A 79 -14.58 -8.43 0.79
C LEU A 79 -14.57 -7.95 -0.69
N VAL A 80 -14.16 -8.80 -1.63
CA VAL A 80 -14.01 -8.45 -3.05
C VAL A 80 -15.26 -8.76 -3.87
N GLU A 81 -15.90 -9.90 -3.60
CA GLU A 81 -17.00 -10.42 -4.42
C GLU A 81 -18.37 -10.27 -3.76
N ASP A 82 -18.47 -10.26 -2.42
CA ASP A 82 -19.76 -10.31 -1.72
C ASP A 82 -20.16 -8.99 -1.04
N VAL A 83 -19.21 -8.26 -0.45
CA VAL A 83 -19.50 -6.99 0.25
C VAL A 83 -20.16 -5.96 -0.67
N ARG A 84 -21.18 -5.26 -0.14
CA ARG A 84 -21.94 -4.20 -0.82
C ARG A 84 -22.05 -2.94 0.03
N PRO A 85 -22.29 -1.77 -0.59
CA PRO A 85 -22.69 -0.58 0.15
C PRO A 85 -23.91 -0.85 1.04
N GLY A 86 -23.86 -0.39 2.29
CA GLY A 86 -24.86 -0.64 3.32
C GLY A 86 -24.45 -1.71 4.32
N ASP A 87 -23.58 -2.65 3.93
CA ASP A 87 -23.08 -3.71 4.80
C ASP A 87 -22.28 -3.15 5.98
N GLU A 88 -22.14 -3.96 7.01
CA GLU A 88 -21.48 -3.58 8.24
C GLU A 88 -20.39 -4.57 8.60
N LEU A 89 -19.23 -4.00 8.90
CA LEU A 89 -18.04 -4.71 9.30
C LEU A 89 -17.61 -4.20 10.68
N GLU A 90 -16.68 -4.89 11.33
CA GLU A 90 -16.04 -4.39 12.53
C GLU A 90 -14.56 -4.11 12.25
N VAL A 91 -14.08 -2.95 12.67
CA VAL A 91 -12.68 -2.55 12.54
C VAL A 91 -12.04 -2.28 13.90
N ARG A 92 -10.76 -2.57 14.02
CA ARG A 92 -9.93 -2.20 15.18
C ARG A 92 -8.66 -1.52 14.71
N GLY A 93 -8.40 -0.34 15.25
CA GLY A 93 -7.18 0.40 14.99
C GLY A 93 -7.26 1.87 15.43
N PRO A 94 -6.35 2.73 14.92
CA PRO A 94 -5.27 2.36 14.00
C PRO A 94 -4.20 1.48 14.66
N ILE A 95 -3.51 0.67 13.85
CA ILE A 95 -2.45 -0.27 14.28
C ILE A 95 -1.19 0.00 13.44
N GLY A 96 -0.02 -0.21 14.06
CA GLY A 96 1.29 -0.09 13.42
C GLY A 96 1.91 1.29 13.65
N ALA A 97 3.09 1.35 14.26
CA ALA A 97 3.86 2.59 14.40
C ALA A 97 5.21 2.54 13.67
N TYR A 98 5.69 1.33 13.36
CA TYR A 98 6.97 1.11 12.71
C TYR A 98 6.99 1.56 11.25
N PHE A 99 5.91 1.29 10.51
CA PHE A 99 5.80 1.55 9.07
C PHE A 99 5.09 2.88 8.78
N VAL A 100 5.39 3.93 9.54
CA VAL A 100 4.75 5.24 9.41
C VAL A 100 5.71 6.26 8.82
N TRP A 101 5.21 7.07 7.89
CA TRP A 101 5.88 8.28 7.41
C TRP A 101 5.10 9.52 7.88
N THR A 102 5.82 10.59 8.21
CA THR A 102 5.21 11.89 8.55
C THR A 102 5.93 13.04 7.83
N PRO A 103 5.25 14.16 7.53
CA PRO A 103 5.84 15.29 6.82
C PRO A 103 7.04 15.95 7.52
N GLU A 104 7.19 15.75 8.83
CA GLU A 104 8.30 16.28 9.62
C GLU A 104 9.62 15.54 9.38
N GLN A 105 9.60 14.39 8.70
CA GLN A 105 10.82 13.66 8.33
C GLN A 105 11.52 14.41 7.18
N PRO A 106 12.70 15.02 7.42
CA PRO A 106 13.35 15.89 6.44
C PRO A 106 14.14 15.13 5.37
N GLU A 107 14.46 13.85 5.61
CA GLU A 107 15.18 13.03 4.65
C GLU A 107 14.36 12.73 3.39
N PRO A 108 15.01 12.44 2.25
CA PRO A 108 14.34 11.87 1.09
C PRO A 108 13.68 10.52 1.41
N VAL A 109 12.65 10.17 0.66
CA VAL A 109 11.80 9.00 0.92
C VAL A 109 11.76 8.09 -0.29
N GLN A 110 12.14 6.83 -0.12
CA GLN A 110 11.98 5.78 -1.13
C GLN A 110 10.81 4.88 -0.74
N LEU A 111 9.81 4.78 -1.61
CA LEU A 111 8.69 3.86 -1.49
C LEU A 111 8.85 2.74 -2.54
N ILE A 112 8.64 1.48 -2.16
CA ILE A 112 8.66 0.33 -3.08
C ILE A 112 7.47 -0.57 -2.80
N ALA A 113 6.53 -0.62 -3.74
CA ALA A 113 5.27 -1.34 -3.64
C ALA A 113 5.27 -2.60 -4.52
N GLY A 114 4.73 -3.70 -4.01
CA GLY A 114 4.37 -4.89 -4.78
C GLY A 114 2.87 -5.17 -4.70
N GLY A 115 2.14 -5.10 -5.82
CA GLY A 115 0.68 -5.35 -5.84
C GLY A 115 -0.07 -4.46 -4.84
N SER A 116 -0.98 -5.04 -4.03
CA SER A 116 -1.71 -4.32 -2.99
C SER A 116 -0.84 -3.69 -1.89
N GLY A 117 0.47 -3.97 -1.85
CA GLY A 117 1.42 -3.24 -1.01
C GLY A 117 1.53 -1.75 -1.33
N ILE A 118 0.91 -1.29 -2.41
CA ILE A 118 0.76 0.14 -2.70
C ILE A 118 -0.09 0.88 -1.67
N VAL A 119 -1.04 0.21 -0.99
CA VAL A 119 -2.03 0.89 -0.14
C VAL A 119 -1.42 1.78 0.95
N PRO A 120 -0.52 1.29 1.83
CA PRO A 120 0.09 2.15 2.84
C PRO A 120 1.01 3.20 2.22
N LEU A 121 1.63 2.90 1.07
CA LEU A 121 2.56 3.80 0.38
C LEU A 121 1.83 4.93 -0.36
N LEU A 122 0.62 4.67 -0.87
CA LEU A 122 -0.27 5.69 -1.40
C LEU A 122 -0.72 6.64 -0.30
N ALA A 123 -1.00 6.15 0.91
CA ALA A 123 -1.30 7.02 2.05
C ALA A 123 -0.14 7.99 2.33
N MET A 124 1.11 7.53 2.22
CA MET A 124 2.30 8.38 2.37
C MET A 124 2.42 9.39 1.23
N ALA A 125 2.22 8.97 -0.02
CA ALA A 125 2.25 9.86 -1.18
C ALA A 125 1.15 10.93 -1.14
N ARG A 126 -0.08 10.54 -0.77
CA ARG A 126 -1.21 11.47 -0.56
C ARG A 126 -0.93 12.46 0.56
N GLU A 127 -0.31 12.01 1.66
CA GLU A 127 0.05 12.90 2.76
C GLU A 127 1.16 13.87 2.37
N HIS A 128 2.17 13.39 1.64
CA HIS A 128 3.24 14.21 1.10
C HIS A 128 2.71 15.32 0.21
N ALA A 129 1.87 14.99 -0.79
CA ALA A 129 1.29 15.95 -1.72
C ALA A 129 0.39 17.01 -1.05
N ARG A 130 -0.22 16.71 0.10
CA ARG A 130 -1.09 17.65 0.84
C ARG A 130 -0.34 18.48 1.89
N SER A 131 0.89 18.05 2.23
CA SER A 131 1.74 18.70 3.22
C SER A 131 2.58 19.83 2.60
N ALA A 132 3.31 20.55 3.44
CA ALA A 132 4.33 21.51 2.99
C ALA A 132 5.72 20.85 2.81
N SER A 133 5.82 19.51 2.85
CA SER A 133 7.09 18.81 2.72
C SER A 133 7.67 19.01 1.32
N THR A 134 8.95 19.37 1.26
CA THR A 134 9.71 19.45 0.01
C THR A 134 10.74 18.31 -0.10
N ALA A 135 10.67 17.33 0.81
CA ALA A 135 11.58 16.18 0.77
C ALA A 135 11.33 15.39 -0.52
N PRO A 136 12.37 15.06 -1.31
CA PRO A 136 12.22 14.23 -2.49
C PRO A 136 11.63 12.87 -2.13
N MET A 137 10.54 12.49 -2.81
CA MET A 137 9.90 11.19 -2.68
C MET A 137 9.97 10.45 -4.02
N ARG A 138 10.31 9.16 -3.99
CA ARG A 138 10.32 8.31 -5.17
C ARG A 138 9.60 7.01 -4.89
N LEU A 139 8.64 6.65 -5.73
CA LEU A 139 7.87 5.42 -5.65
C LEU A 139 8.23 4.50 -6.80
N LEU A 140 8.68 3.28 -6.50
CA LEU A 140 8.74 2.17 -7.44
C LEU A 140 7.53 1.26 -7.21
N TYR A 141 6.62 1.17 -8.17
CA TYR A 141 5.45 0.30 -8.08
C TYR A 141 5.57 -0.90 -9.03
N ALA A 142 5.71 -2.09 -8.43
CA ALA A 142 5.81 -3.36 -9.11
C ALA A 142 4.46 -4.11 -9.16
N VAL A 143 4.00 -4.43 -10.36
CA VAL A 143 2.76 -5.19 -10.62
C VAL A 143 2.97 -6.23 -11.72
N ARG A 144 2.01 -7.13 -11.95
CA ARG A 144 2.16 -8.16 -12.99
C ARG A 144 1.98 -7.58 -14.39
N SER A 145 0.92 -6.79 -14.55
CA SER A 145 0.56 -6.02 -15.74
C SER A 145 -0.13 -4.71 -15.33
N ALA A 146 -0.42 -3.82 -16.28
CA ALA A 146 -1.10 -2.55 -15.99
C ALA A 146 -2.49 -2.74 -15.35
N ASP A 147 -3.21 -3.80 -15.73
CA ASP A 147 -4.56 -4.07 -15.19
C ASP A 147 -4.52 -4.52 -13.72
N ASP A 148 -3.35 -4.92 -13.21
CA ASP A 148 -3.15 -5.28 -11.80
C ASP A 148 -2.82 -4.06 -10.92
N ALA A 149 -2.69 -2.86 -11.52
CA ALA A 149 -2.32 -1.66 -10.78
C ALA A 149 -3.52 -0.99 -10.12
N PHE A 150 -3.59 -1.07 -8.80
CA PHE A 150 -4.45 -0.17 -8.03
C PHE A 150 -3.98 1.29 -8.17
N TYR A 151 -4.93 2.22 -8.25
CA TYR A 151 -4.68 3.68 -8.19
C TYR A 151 -3.78 4.26 -9.29
N SER A 152 -3.63 3.60 -10.44
CA SER A 152 -2.72 4.06 -11.52
C SER A 152 -2.93 5.52 -11.94
N ALA A 153 -4.16 5.89 -12.31
CA ALA A 153 -4.47 7.26 -12.72
C ALA A 153 -4.24 8.31 -11.62
N GLU A 154 -4.42 7.93 -10.35
CA GLU A 154 -4.17 8.82 -9.22
C GLU A 154 -2.67 9.00 -8.98
N LEU A 155 -1.90 7.93 -9.04
CA LEU A 155 -0.43 7.98 -8.91
C LEU A 155 0.20 8.85 -10.00
N ASP A 156 -0.29 8.75 -11.23
CA ASP A 156 0.15 9.62 -12.33
C ASP A 156 -0.20 11.10 -12.07
N GLY A 157 -1.33 11.36 -11.40
CA GLY A 157 -1.74 12.71 -11.01
C GLY A 157 -1.03 13.29 -9.79
N LEU A 158 -0.46 12.43 -8.93
CA LEU A 158 0.34 12.83 -7.77
C LEU A 158 1.80 13.15 -8.13
N ALA A 159 2.30 12.62 -9.26
CA ALA A 159 3.67 12.85 -9.68
C ALA A 159 3.92 14.34 -9.99
N ASP A 160 4.97 14.90 -9.42
CA ASP A 160 5.35 16.30 -9.57
C ASP A 160 6.87 16.52 -9.42
N ALA A 161 7.29 17.74 -9.10
CA ALA A 161 8.71 18.06 -8.91
C ALA A 161 9.34 17.40 -7.66
N THR A 162 8.51 16.96 -6.72
CA THR A 162 8.91 16.38 -5.42
C THR A 162 8.58 14.90 -5.31
N LEU A 163 7.63 14.37 -6.09
CA LEU A 163 7.28 12.95 -6.18
C LEU A 163 7.52 12.38 -7.58
N THR A 164 8.42 11.41 -7.69
CA THR A 164 8.63 10.61 -8.92
C THR A 164 7.98 9.22 -8.78
N VAL A 165 7.30 8.76 -9.82
CA VAL A 165 6.69 7.42 -9.89
C VAL A 165 7.33 6.60 -11.02
N ASP A 166 7.90 5.46 -10.66
CA ASP A 166 8.48 4.46 -11.55
C ASP A 166 7.63 3.19 -11.53
N TRP A 167 7.48 2.56 -12.69
CA TRP A 167 6.68 1.35 -12.86
C TRP A 167 7.53 0.13 -13.23
N ALA A 168 7.23 -1.02 -12.62
CA ALA A 168 7.85 -2.29 -12.95
C ALA A 168 6.79 -3.37 -13.20
N TYR A 169 6.80 -3.97 -14.40
CA TYR A 169 5.86 -5.03 -14.77
C TYR A 169 6.55 -6.38 -14.79
N SER A 170 6.05 -7.37 -14.05
CA SER A 170 6.70 -8.67 -13.93
C SER A 170 6.29 -9.68 -15.02
N ARG A 171 5.16 -9.48 -15.70
CA ARG A 171 4.63 -10.39 -16.73
C ARG A 171 4.42 -9.68 -18.05
N THR A 172 3.65 -8.60 -18.05
CA THR A 172 3.27 -7.87 -19.27
C THR A 172 3.52 -6.39 -19.09
N ALA A 173 4.53 -5.86 -19.76
CA ALA A 173 4.83 -4.42 -19.78
C ALA A 173 4.05 -3.73 -20.90
N PRO A 174 3.41 -2.58 -20.66
CA PRO A 174 2.84 -1.74 -21.71
C PRO A 174 3.85 -1.37 -22.80
N ALA A 175 3.38 -1.18 -24.02
CA ALA A 175 4.21 -0.67 -25.10
C ALA A 175 4.81 0.70 -24.71
N GLY A 176 6.11 0.90 -24.98
CA GLY A 176 6.81 2.12 -24.59
C GLY A 176 7.30 2.13 -23.13
N SER A 177 7.10 1.06 -22.37
CA SER A 177 7.73 0.93 -21.05
C SER A 177 9.25 1.10 -21.15
N PRO A 178 9.89 1.81 -20.20
CA PRO A 178 11.33 2.07 -20.24
C PRO A 178 12.18 0.81 -20.02
N ARG A 179 11.55 -0.27 -19.55
CA ARG A 179 12.18 -1.58 -19.32
C ARG A 179 11.27 -2.72 -19.79
N PRO A 180 11.85 -3.87 -20.19
CA PRO A 180 11.06 -5.06 -20.50
C PRO A 180 10.40 -5.63 -19.24
N ALA A 181 9.41 -6.50 -19.45
CA ALA A 181 8.78 -7.23 -18.35
C ALA A 181 9.81 -8.15 -17.66
N GLY A 182 9.76 -8.19 -16.33
CA GLY A 182 10.64 -9.00 -15.50
C GLY A 182 10.46 -8.69 -14.02
N ARG A 183 10.85 -9.61 -13.15
CA ARG A 183 10.86 -9.34 -11.70
C ARG A 183 11.80 -8.16 -11.39
N VAL A 184 11.56 -7.49 -10.26
CA VAL A 184 12.49 -6.47 -9.75
C VAL A 184 13.82 -7.15 -9.48
N ASP A 185 14.88 -6.55 -10.01
CA ASP A 185 16.26 -7.03 -9.94
C ASP A 185 17.21 -5.88 -9.58
N ALA A 186 18.51 -6.16 -9.51
CA ALA A 186 19.52 -5.16 -9.17
C ALA A 186 19.54 -3.97 -10.13
N ALA A 187 19.31 -4.19 -11.43
CA ALA A 187 19.26 -3.12 -12.42
C ALA A 187 18.03 -2.23 -12.20
N THR A 188 16.90 -2.83 -11.85
CA THR A 188 15.68 -2.10 -11.48
C THR A 188 15.90 -1.25 -10.23
N ILE A 189 16.51 -1.79 -9.19
CA ILE A 189 16.85 -1.03 -7.97
C ILE A 189 17.79 0.14 -8.33
N ALA A 190 18.88 -0.12 -9.03
CA ALA A 190 19.83 0.94 -9.40
C ALA A 190 19.21 2.09 -10.22
N ALA A 191 18.23 1.79 -11.08
CA ALA A 191 17.58 2.79 -11.92
C ALA A 191 16.44 3.54 -11.20
N SER A 192 15.73 2.86 -10.29
CA SER A 192 14.46 3.31 -9.73
C SER A 192 14.49 3.65 -8.24
N THR A 193 15.66 3.67 -7.61
CA THR A 193 15.81 4.14 -6.22
C THR A 193 16.58 5.45 -6.11
N LEU A 194 16.34 6.18 -5.01
CA LEU A 194 17.15 7.33 -4.63
C LEU A 194 18.59 6.90 -4.29
N PRO A 195 19.61 7.73 -4.58
CA PRO A 195 21.00 7.42 -4.25
C PRO A 195 21.22 7.19 -2.75
N VAL A 196 22.03 6.19 -2.40
CA VAL A 196 22.40 5.87 -1.00
C VAL A 196 23.05 7.05 -0.25
N SER A 197 23.75 7.94 -0.98
CA SER A 197 24.38 9.14 -0.43
C SER A 197 23.38 10.15 0.13
N LEU A 198 22.12 10.10 -0.30
CA LEU A 198 21.04 10.92 0.24
C LEU A 198 20.46 10.36 1.55
N GLN A 199 20.87 9.15 1.94
CA GLN A 199 20.36 8.44 3.11
C GLN A 199 18.82 8.46 3.19
N PRO A 200 18.10 7.96 2.16
CA PRO A 200 16.66 8.00 2.19
C PRO A 200 16.09 7.12 3.30
N SER A 201 14.94 7.48 3.86
CA SER A 201 14.09 6.52 4.57
C SER A 201 13.39 5.65 3.52
N VAL A 202 13.46 4.33 3.66
CA VAL A 202 12.97 3.36 2.67
C VAL A 202 11.81 2.56 3.24
N TYR A 203 10.71 2.50 2.51
CA TYR A 203 9.50 1.76 2.87
C TYR A 203 9.17 0.75 1.78
N VAL A 204 9.16 -0.54 2.14
CA VAL A 204 8.87 -1.64 1.21
C VAL A 204 7.62 -2.37 1.70
N CYS A 205 6.59 -2.46 0.85
CA CYS A 205 5.38 -3.21 1.17
C CYS A 205 4.93 -4.08 0.00
N GLY A 206 4.55 -5.33 0.29
CA GLY A 206 4.15 -6.31 -0.72
C GLY A 206 4.05 -7.73 -0.18
N PRO A 207 3.88 -8.73 -1.07
CA PRO A 207 3.95 -10.14 -0.71
C PRO A 207 5.31 -10.50 -0.07
N THR A 208 5.33 -11.44 0.87
CA THR A 208 6.54 -11.84 1.63
C THR A 208 7.79 -12.01 0.74
N GLY A 209 7.71 -12.86 -0.30
CA GLY A 209 8.85 -13.11 -1.19
C GLY A 209 9.27 -11.91 -2.06
N PHE A 210 8.37 -10.95 -2.30
CA PHE A 210 8.74 -9.70 -2.96
C PHE A 210 9.53 -8.79 -2.00
N VAL A 211 9.02 -8.63 -0.78
CA VAL A 211 9.64 -7.75 0.23
C VAL A 211 11.03 -8.25 0.60
N GLU A 212 11.21 -9.56 0.79
CA GLU A 212 12.52 -10.17 1.06
C GLU A 212 13.50 -9.92 -0.08
N ALA A 213 13.11 -10.21 -1.32
CA ALA A 213 13.98 -10.00 -2.48
C ALA A 213 14.37 -8.52 -2.66
N VAL A 214 13.43 -7.60 -2.48
CA VAL A 214 13.70 -6.15 -2.59
C VAL A 214 14.61 -5.68 -1.45
N ALA A 215 14.37 -6.12 -0.22
CA ALA A 215 15.22 -5.78 0.92
C ALA A 215 16.67 -6.24 0.71
N ASP A 216 16.87 -7.48 0.24
CA ASP A 216 18.20 -8.01 -0.08
C ASP A 216 18.90 -7.20 -1.17
N LEU A 217 18.16 -6.82 -2.23
CA LEU A 217 18.70 -5.99 -3.32
C LEU A 217 19.06 -4.58 -2.84
N LEU A 218 18.26 -3.97 -1.97
CA LEU A 218 18.54 -2.64 -1.38
C LEU A 218 19.81 -2.67 -0.53
N VAL A 219 19.98 -3.70 0.30
CA VAL A 219 21.19 -3.89 1.11
C VAL A 219 22.40 -4.12 0.22
N ALA A 220 22.27 -4.96 -0.82
CA ALA A 220 23.34 -5.18 -1.80
C ALA A 220 23.70 -3.90 -2.58
N ALA A 221 22.74 -3.00 -2.79
CA ALA A 221 22.97 -1.67 -3.38
C ALA A 221 23.57 -0.65 -2.40
N GLY A 222 23.73 -1.00 -1.12
CA GLY A 222 24.38 -0.18 -0.10
C GLY A 222 23.45 0.68 0.75
N HIS A 223 22.13 0.48 0.68
CA HIS A 223 21.21 1.10 1.63
C HIS A 223 21.42 0.51 3.03
N SER A 224 21.41 1.38 4.04
CA SER A 224 21.51 0.94 5.45
C SER A 224 20.25 0.15 5.84
N PRO A 225 20.38 -1.07 6.41
CA PRO A 225 19.25 -1.86 6.88
C PRO A 225 18.36 -1.12 7.88
N ASP A 226 18.93 -0.28 8.74
CA ASP A 226 18.19 0.47 9.77
C ASP A 226 17.26 1.55 9.18
N ARG A 227 17.44 1.87 7.88
CA ARG A 227 16.57 2.80 7.14
C ARG A 227 15.54 2.09 6.27
N ILE A 228 15.56 0.76 6.24
CA ILE A 228 14.62 -0.06 5.46
C ILE A 228 13.53 -0.58 6.39
N ARG A 229 12.35 0.02 6.25
CA ARG A 229 11.12 -0.42 6.91
C ARG A 229 10.36 -1.33 5.95
N THR A 230 9.87 -2.44 6.46
CA THR A 230 9.14 -3.43 5.66
C THR A 230 7.80 -3.78 6.28
N GLU A 231 6.76 -3.86 5.47
CA GLU A 231 5.48 -4.48 5.82
C GLU A 231 5.19 -5.62 4.82
N ARG A 232 4.67 -6.74 5.30
CA ARG A 232 4.49 -7.96 4.51
C ARG A 232 3.07 -8.48 4.66
N PHE A 233 2.52 -9.02 3.58
CA PHE A 233 1.30 -9.82 3.60
C PHE A 233 1.48 -11.09 2.79
N GLY A 234 0.55 -12.03 2.92
CA GLY A 234 0.66 -13.32 2.23
C GLY A 234 1.85 -14.12 2.74
N GLY A 235 1.64 -14.79 3.86
CA GLY A 235 2.53 -15.79 4.44
C GLY A 235 1.65 -16.79 5.20
N ALA A 236 1.86 -18.08 4.93
CA ALA A 236 1.40 -19.15 5.81
C ALA A 236 2.34 -19.26 7.01
#